data_AF-A0A7R9FCX2-F1
#
_entry.id   AF-A0A7R9FCX2-F1
#
_cell.length_a   1.000
_cell.length_b   1.000
_cell.length_c   1.000
_cell.angle_alpha   90.00
_cell.angle_beta   90.00
_cell.angle_gamma   90.00
#
_symmetry.space_group_name_H-M   'P 1'
#
loop_
_entity.id
_entity.type
_entity.pdbx_description
1 polymer ?
#
loop_
_entity_poly.entity_id
_entity_poly.type
_entity_poly.pdbx_seq_one_letter_code
_entity_poly.pdbx_strand_id
1 'polypeptide(L)'
;RGLDVVTVKKCITMLKSLALQGRTIICTIHQPTSTLLAEFDNVYVIARGQCVYQGDSSQIVPFLGRMGLNCPTTYNPADYIMEIIQGEEQLDILRTMSVEIQNGKSREGDPEKESVGIQLNSLKKATTKLCE
;
A
#
# COMPACT_ATOMS: atom_id res chain seq x y z
N ARG A 1 8.02 -9.66 -13.39
CA ARG A 1 8.62 -9.16 -14.66
C ARG A 1 8.44 -10.23 -15.71
N GLY A 2 8.00 -9.89 -16.94
CA GLY A 2 7.81 -10.88 -18.02
C GLY A 2 6.37 -11.29 -18.35
N LEU A 3 5.36 -10.68 -17.72
CA LEU A 3 3.97 -10.76 -18.17
C LEU A 3 3.62 -9.53 -19.01
N ASP A 4 2.76 -9.70 -20.02
CA ASP A 4 2.16 -8.57 -20.73
C ASP A 4 1.24 -7.78 -19.78
N VAL A 5 1.09 -6.48 -20.06
CA VAL A 5 0.34 -5.54 -19.20
C VAL A 5 -1.12 -5.99 -18.98
N VAL A 6 -1.73 -6.65 -19.97
CA VAL A 6 -3.11 -7.14 -19.88
C VAL A 6 -3.21 -8.30 -18.90
N THR A 7 -2.28 -9.26 -18.97
CA THR A 7 -2.24 -10.39 -18.02
C THR A 7 -1.90 -9.92 -16.61
N VAL A 8 -0.99 -8.95 -16.45
CA VAL A 8 -0.72 -8.36 -15.11
C VAL A 8 -1.97 -7.71 -14.54
N LYS A 9 -2.70 -6.91 -15.33
CA LYS A 9 -3.97 -6.31 -14.89
C LYS A 9 -4.98 -7.37 -14.45
N LYS A 10 -5.18 -8.42 -15.24
CA LYS A 10 -6.09 -9.54 -14.87
C LYS A 10 -5.69 -10.20 -13.56
N CYS A 11 -4.38 -10.43 -13.36
CA CYS A 11 -3.85 -10.98 -12.12
C CYS A 11 -4.16 -10.07 -10.93
N ILE A 12 -3.86 -8.76 -11.03
CA ILE A 12 -4.15 -7.80 -9.95
C ILE A 12 -5.66 -7.70 -9.68
N THR A 13 -6.51 -7.67 -10.70
CA THR A 13 -7.98 -7.66 -10.52
C THR A 13 -8.46 -8.92 -9.79
N MET A 14 -7.91 -10.09 -10.13
CA MET A 14 -8.23 -11.34 -9.44
C MET A 14 -7.79 -11.28 -7.98
N LEU A 15 -6.56 -10.83 -7.70
CA LEU A 15 -6.07 -10.65 -6.34
C LEU A 15 -6.97 -9.68 -5.56
N LYS A 16 -7.35 -8.54 -6.15
CA LYS A 16 -8.26 -7.57 -5.53
C LYS A 16 -9.62 -8.19 -5.19
N SER A 17 -10.21 -8.99 -6.08
CA SER A 17 -11.43 -9.76 -5.79
C SER A 17 -11.23 -10.74 -4.64
N LEU A 18 -10.08 -11.42 -4.61
CA LEU A 18 -9.76 -12.33 -3.51
C LEU A 18 -9.63 -11.59 -2.18
N ALA A 19 -9.08 -10.36 -2.19
CA ALA A 19 -8.94 -9.53 -1.00
C ALA A 19 -10.29 -9.02 -0.48
N LEU A 20 -11.19 -8.61 -1.38
CA LEU A 20 -12.57 -8.21 -1.05
C LEU A 20 -13.38 -9.34 -0.40
N GLN A 21 -13.00 -10.60 -0.62
CA GLN A 21 -13.59 -11.77 0.05
C GLN A 21 -12.99 -12.04 1.45
N GLY A 22 -12.23 -11.08 2.02
CA GLY A 22 -11.70 -11.16 3.37
C GLY A 22 -10.32 -11.82 3.49
N ARG A 23 -9.56 -11.92 2.40
CA ARG A 23 -8.15 -12.37 2.44
C ARG A 23 -7.20 -11.18 2.47
N THR A 24 -6.16 -11.26 3.29
CA THR A 24 -5.06 -10.29 3.23
C THR A 24 -4.08 -10.72 2.13
N ILE A 25 -3.81 -9.82 1.19
CA ILE A 25 -2.86 -10.05 0.11
C ILE A 25 -1.73 -9.04 0.23
N ILE A 26 -0.50 -9.54 0.27
CA ILE A 26 0.72 -8.75 0.28
C ILE A 26 1.54 -9.19 -0.93
N CYS A 27 1.94 -8.23 -1.75
CA CYS A 27 2.80 -8.48 -2.90
C CYS A 27 3.84 -7.38 -3.04
N THR A 28 4.96 -7.73 -3.66
CA THR A 28 5.98 -6.77 -4.08
C THR A 28 5.89 -6.60 -5.58
N ILE A 29 5.94 -5.35 -6.04
CA ILE A 29 5.78 -5.03 -7.45
C ILE A 29 6.99 -4.24 -7.88
N HIS A 30 7.65 -4.74 -8.91
CA HIS A 30 8.77 -4.06 -9.51
C HIS A 30 8.27 -3.09 -10.58
N GLN A 31 8.40 -1.78 -10.32
CA GLN A 31 8.06 -0.70 -11.26
C GLN A 31 6.61 -0.78 -11.79
N PRO A 32 5.59 -0.57 -10.95
CA PRO A 32 4.21 -0.53 -11.41
C PRO A 32 3.98 0.69 -12.31
N THR A 33 3.18 0.53 -13.34
CA THR A 33 2.63 1.69 -14.07
C THR A 33 1.69 2.47 -13.16
N SER A 34 1.46 3.75 -13.46
CA SER A 34 0.56 4.61 -12.68
C SER A 34 -0.85 4.02 -12.53
N THR A 35 -1.40 3.43 -13.60
CA THR A 35 -2.69 2.74 -13.56
C THR A 35 -2.67 1.53 -12.64
N LEU A 36 -1.58 0.77 -12.62
CA LEU A 36 -1.46 -0.40 -11.76
C LEU A 36 -1.33 0.02 -10.30
N LEU A 37 -0.54 1.06 -10.02
CA LEU A 37 -0.36 1.61 -8.68
C LEU A 37 -1.71 2.06 -8.07
N ALA A 38 -2.58 2.67 -8.88
CA ALA A 38 -3.90 3.12 -8.45
C ALA A 38 -4.87 1.99 -8.06
N GLU A 39 -4.56 0.73 -8.38
CA GLU A 39 -5.40 -0.41 -7.97
C GLU A 39 -5.18 -0.85 -6.53
N PHE A 40 -4.11 -0.38 -5.87
CA PHE A 40 -3.74 -0.77 -4.51
C PHE A 40 -4.35 0.15 -3.47
N ASP A 41 -5.00 -0.47 -2.47
CA ASP A 41 -5.59 0.24 -1.32
C ASP A 41 -4.51 0.76 -0.36
N ASN A 42 -3.38 0.07 -0.26
CA ASN A 42 -2.27 0.44 0.61
C ASN A 42 -0.93 0.16 -0.09
N VAL A 43 -0.05 1.14 -0.04
CA VAL A 43 1.32 1.10 -0.56
C VAL A 43 2.27 1.23 0.61
N TYR A 44 3.30 0.38 0.62
CA TYR A 44 4.36 0.36 1.62
C TYR A 44 5.70 0.50 0.91
N VAL A 45 6.46 1.55 1.21
CA VAL A 45 7.74 1.85 0.57
C VAL A 45 8.86 1.77 1.58
N ILE A 46 9.89 1.01 1.24
CA ILE A 46 11.09 0.83 2.06
C ILE A 46 12.28 1.45 1.33
N ALA A 47 13.05 2.25 2.05
CA ALA A 47 14.34 2.76 1.61
C ALA A 47 15.37 2.52 2.72
N ARG A 48 16.54 1.96 2.37
CA ARG A 48 17.65 1.74 3.32
C ARG A 48 17.24 1.03 4.62
N GLY A 49 16.30 0.07 4.52
CA GLY A 49 15.81 -0.70 5.66
C GLY A 49 14.77 0.02 6.53
N GLN A 50 14.37 1.24 6.17
CA GLN A 50 13.33 2.00 6.87
C GLN A 50 12.10 2.17 5.99
N CYS A 51 10.92 2.15 6.60
CA CYS A 51 9.69 2.55 5.94
C CYS A 51 9.71 4.07 5.76
N VAL A 52 9.53 4.52 4.53
CA VAL A 52 9.48 5.94 4.16
C VAL A 52 8.11 6.38 3.67
N TYR A 53 7.21 5.43 3.39
CA TYR A 53 5.82 5.70 3.09
C TYR A 53 4.94 4.50 3.42
N GLN A 54 3.78 4.78 4.04
CA GLN A 54 2.71 3.81 4.25
C GLN A 54 1.36 4.52 4.15
N GLY A 55 0.52 4.08 3.23
CA GLY A 55 -0.85 4.60 3.08
C GLY A 55 -1.45 4.33 1.70
N ASP A 56 -2.61 4.93 1.46
CA ASP A 56 -3.35 4.80 0.21
C ASP A 56 -2.56 5.32 -1.01
N SER A 57 -2.62 4.61 -2.13
CA SER A 57 -1.86 4.98 -3.34
C SER A 57 -2.13 6.42 -3.83
N SER A 58 -3.35 6.95 -3.63
CA SER A 58 -3.71 8.33 -3.95
C SER A 58 -3.00 9.38 -3.09
N GLN A 59 -2.54 9.00 -1.90
CA GLN A 59 -1.92 9.90 -0.93
C GLN A 59 -0.41 10.04 -1.11
N ILE A 60 0.19 9.33 -2.07
CA ILE A 60 1.64 9.39 -2.33
C ILE A 60 2.05 10.83 -2.72
N VAL A 61 1.42 11.41 -3.74
CA VAL A 61 1.78 12.76 -4.22
C VAL A 61 1.53 13.84 -3.15
N PRO A 62 0.37 13.87 -2.46
CA PRO A 62 0.17 14.78 -1.34
C PRO A 62 1.20 14.64 -0.22
N PHE A 63 1.62 13.41 0.10
CA PHE A 63 2.64 13.16 1.12
C PHE A 63 4.01 13.69 0.71
N LEU A 64 4.44 13.41 -0.52
CA LEU A 64 5.70 13.92 -1.06
C LEU A 64 5.72 15.46 -1.06
N GLY A 65 4.61 16.10 -1.43
CA GLY A 65 4.49 17.57 -1.38
C GLY A 65 4.71 18.15 0.02
N ARG A 66 4.22 17.49 1.08
CA ARG A 66 4.48 17.91 2.48
C ARG A 66 5.96 17.82 2.88
N MET A 67 6.71 16.93 2.23
CA MET A 67 8.15 16.76 2.44
C MET A 67 9.00 17.68 1.55
N GLY A 68 8.36 18.59 0.79
CA GLY A 68 9.04 19.48 -0.16
C GLY A 68 9.40 18.81 -1.50
N LEU A 69 8.86 17.61 -1.77
CA LEU A 69 9.11 16.84 -2.99
C LEU A 69 7.94 16.99 -3.96
N ASN A 70 8.15 17.75 -5.03
CA ASN A 70 7.12 18.02 -6.03
C ASN A 70 7.17 17.01 -7.17
N CYS A 71 6.26 16.04 -7.16
CA CYS A 71 6.07 15.10 -8.26
C CYS A 71 5.44 15.81 -9.47
N PRO A 72 6.07 15.81 -10.66
CA PRO A 72 5.46 16.34 -11.87
C PRO A 72 4.19 15.57 -12.24
N THR A 73 3.20 16.25 -12.81
CA THR A 73 1.90 15.66 -13.17
C THR A 73 1.98 14.62 -14.30
N THR A 74 3.01 14.72 -15.15
CA THR A 74 3.29 13.76 -16.23
C THR A 74 4.15 12.58 -15.76
N TYR A 75 4.58 12.57 -14.50
CA TYR A 75 5.43 11.53 -13.94
C TYR A 75 4.59 10.47 -13.24
N ASN A 76 5.01 9.22 -13.35
CA ASN A 76 4.43 8.14 -12.56
C ASN A 76 4.89 8.29 -11.10
N PRO A 77 3.96 8.42 -10.12
CA PRO A 77 4.34 8.57 -8.72
C PRO A 77 5.21 7.42 -8.18
N ALA A 78 5.01 6.20 -8.70
CA ALA A 78 5.85 5.05 -8.35
C ALA A 78 7.30 5.24 -8.81
N ASP A 79 7.50 5.77 -10.01
CA ASP A 79 8.86 5.99 -10.53
C ASP A 79 9.53 7.15 -9.80
N TYR A 80 8.78 8.23 -9.53
CA TYR A 80 9.29 9.38 -8.79
C TYR A 80 9.78 9.00 -7.38
N ILE A 81 8.97 8.25 -6.61
CA ILE A 81 9.42 7.81 -5.27
C ILE A 81 10.60 6.85 -5.37
N MET A 82 10.66 5.99 -6.40
CA MET A 82 11.77 5.07 -6.61
C MET A 82 13.08 5.81 -6.93
N GLU A 83 13.04 6.92 -7.65
CA GLU A 83 14.21 7.78 -7.90
C GLU A 83 14.70 8.46 -6.63
N ILE A 84 13.78 9.02 -5.83
CA ILE A 84 14.12 9.66 -4.55
C ILE A 84 14.81 8.70 -3.59
N ILE A 85 14.35 7.45 -3.48
CA ILE A 85 14.94 6.47 -2.56
C ILE A 85 16.29 5.91 -3.06
N GLN A 86 16.57 6.02 -4.36
CA GLN A 86 17.83 5.58 -4.96
C GLN A 86 18.89 6.69 -4.93
N GLY A 87 18.47 7.95 -4.97
CA GLY A 87 19.36 9.11 -4.89
C GLY A 87 20.09 9.21 -3.55
N GLU A 88 21.36 9.59 -3.60
CA GLU A 88 22.19 9.81 -2.41
C GLU A 88 21.99 11.21 -1.80
N GLU A 89 21.47 12.16 -2.57
CA GLU A 89 21.27 13.55 -2.14
C GLU A 89 20.09 13.71 -1.17
N GLN A 90 19.17 12.73 -1.12
CA GLN A 90 17.91 12.82 -0.39
C GLN A 90 17.90 12.06 0.95
N LEU A 91 19.05 11.60 1.46
CA LEU A 91 19.12 10.77 2.67
C LEU A 91 18.46 11.40 3.90
N ASP A 92 18.63 12.70 4.12
CA ASP A 92 18.01 13.41 5.25
C ASP A 92 16.48 13.55 5.08
N ILE A 93 16.00 13.67 3.85
CA ILE A 93 14.57 13.68 3.54
C ILE A 93 13.98 12.30 3.80
N LEU A 94 14.65 11.23 3.38
CA LEU A 94 14.21 9.85 3.65
C LEU A 94 14.10 9.57 5.16
N ARG A 95 15.05 10.07 5.95
CA ARG A 95 14.98 9.99 7.41
C ARG A 95 13.77 10.75 7.96
N THR A 96 13.55 11.97 7.49
CA THR A 96 12.38 12.80 7.88
C THR A 96 11.07 12.11 7.55
N MET A 97 10.94 11.59 6.32
CA MET A 97 9.78 10.81 5.87
C MET A 97 9.53 9.63 6.79
N SER A 98 10.57 8.86 7.14
CA SER A 98 10.44 7.72 8.03
C SER A 98 10.00 8.11 9.44
N VAL A 99 10.53 9.19 10.00
CA VAL A 99 10.13 9.70 11.32
C VAL A 99 8.67 10.15 11.31
N GLU A 100 8.25 10.89 10.28
CA GLU A 100 6.88 11.38 10.12
C GLU A 100 5.85 10.25 10.15
N ILE A 101 6.16 9.13 9.48
CA ILE A 101 5.29 7.94 9.46
C ILE A 101 5.62 6.92 10.55
N GLN A 102 6.44 7.29 11.54
CA GLN A 102 6.88 6.45 12.65
C GLN A 102 7.43 5.08 12.20
N ASN A 103 8.18 5.06 11.09
CA ASN A 103 8.76 3.88 10.47
C ASN A 103 7.73 2.77 10.18
N GLY A 104 6.50 3.15 9.79
CA GLY A 104 5.46 2.22 9.36
C GLY A 104 4.86 1.39 10.51
N LYS A 105 4.83 1.93 11.73
CA LYS A 105 4.06 1.32 12.83
C LYS A 105 2.61 1.14 12.39
N SER A 106 2.06 -0.04 12.67
CA SER A 106 0.64 -0.34 12.43
C SER A 106 -0.21 0.73 13.10
N ARG A 107 -1.00 1.46 12.30
CA ARG A 107 -2.09 2.26 12.84
C ARG A 107 -3.05 1.29 13.52
N GLU A 108 -3.31 1.46 14.81
CA GLU A 108 -4.38 0.74 15.48
C GLU A 108 -5.69 1.02 14.73
N GLY A 109 -6.26 -0.03 14.13
CA GLY A 109 -7.63 -0.15 13.64
C GLY A 109 -8.16 0.96 12.72
N ASP A 110 -8.37 0.66 11.43
CA ASP A 110 -9.44 1.34 10.70
C ASP A 110 -10.78 0.98 11.39
N PRO A 111 -11.52 1.94 11.99
CA PRO A 111 -12.77 1.64 12.71
C PRO A 111 -13.84 0.98 11.80
N GLU A 112 -13.77 1.18 10.48
CA GLU A 112 -14.66 0.51 9.52
C GLU A 112 -14.37 -0.99 9.35
N LYS A 113 -13.12 -1.44 9.51
CA LYS A 113 -12.75 -2.86 9.34
C LYS A 113 -12.94 -3.68 10.61
N GLU A 114 -12.99 -3.03 11.77
CA GLU A 114 -13.33 -3.65 13.05
C GLU A 114 -14.79 -4.13 13.09
N SER A 115 -15.70 -3.34 12.52
CA SER A 115 -17.13 -3.66 12.39
C SER A 115 -17.36 -4.98 11.64
N VAL A 116 -16.65 -5.17 10.51
CA VAL A 116 -16.72 -6.40 9.71
C VAL A 116 -16.13 -7.59 10.47
N GLY A 117 -15.04 -7.39 11.21
CA GLY A 117 -14.40 -8.43 12.03
C GLY A 117 -15.28 -8.90 13.20
N ILE A 118 -15.96 -7.99 13.89
CA ILE A 118 -16.89 -8.31 14.98
C ILE A 118 -18.10 -9.10 14.45
N GLN A 119 -18.62 -8.72 13.29
CA GLN A 119 -19.77 -9.37 12.66
C GLN A 119 -19.42 -10.77 12.14
N LEU A 120 -18.22 -10.96 11.59
CA LEU A 120 -17.70 -12.27 11.17
C LEU A 120 -17.44 -13.20 12.38
N ASN A 121 -16.94 -12.66 13.49
CA ASN A 121 -16.72 -13.43 14.72
C ASN A 121 -18.03 -13.85 15.38
N SER A 122 -19.07 -13.01 15.31
CA SER A 122 -20.41 -13.32 15.80
C SER A 122 -21.08 -14.43 14.96
N LEU A 123 -20.91 -14.41 13.64
CA LEU A 123 -21.37 -15.48 12.73
C LEU A 123 -20.64 -16.81 12.97
N LYS A 124 -19.32 -16.78 13.21
CA LYS A 124 -18.53 -17.98 13.55
C LYS A 124 -18.96 -18.60 14.89
N LYS A 125 -19.20 -17.78 15.93
CA LYS A 125 -19.71 -18.28 17.23
C LYS A 125 -21.09 -18.94 17.11
N ALA A 126 -21.96 -18.43 16.23
CA ALA A 126 -23.27 -19.01 15.98
C ALA A 126 -23.19 -20.36 15.24
N THR A 127 -22.23 -20.51 14.31
CA THR A 127 -22.06 -21.76 13.54
C THR A 127 -21.39 -22.87 14.34
N THR A 128 -20.45 -22.56 15.24
CA THR A 128 -19.82 -23.58 16.11
C THR A 128 -20.80 -24.19 17.12
N LYS A 129 -21.86 -23.47 17.50
CA LYS A 129 -22.89 -23.95 18.44
C LYS A 129 -23.95 -24.88 17.82
N LEU A 130 -23.92 -25.11 16.51
CA LEU A 130 -24.82 -26.06 15.83
C LEU A 130 -24.17 -27.44 15.58
N CYS A 131 -22.90 -27.63 15.92
CA CYS A 131 -22.18 -28.89 15.73
C CYS A 131 -21.76 -29.58 17.05
N GLU A 132 -22.38 -29.23 18.17
CA GLU A 132 -22.32 -29.99 19.43
C GLU A 132 -23.71 -30.51 19.81
#